data_AF-A0A920ST74-F1
#
_entry.id   AF-A0A920ST74-F1
#
_cell.length_a   1.000
_cell.length_b   1.000
_cell.length_c   1.000
_cell.angle_alpha   90.00
_cell.angle_beta   90.00
_cell.angle_gamma   90.00
#
_symmetry.space_group_name_H-M   'P 1'
#
loop_
_entity.id
_entity.type
_entity.pdbx_description
1 polymer ?
#
loop_
_entity_poly.entity_id
_entity_poly.type
_entity_poly.pdbx_seq_one_letter_code
_entity_poly.pdbx_strand_id
1 'polypeptide(L)'
;MQPNNRSAQDPIRFLPRLDNQWLELYGRITGTDGYIYGGAEGAPHEGTTERLSVLIDEWDIVHSRYLELLENELQRFNNAVERLGLPAIFSTKTRQAGVC
;
A
#
# COMPACT_ATOMS: atom_id res chain seq x y z
N MET A 1 -31.97 -21.52 -14.00
CA MET A 1 -32.98 -20.48 -13.70
C MET A 1 -32.23 -19.15 -13.68
N GLN A 2 -32.32 -18.37 -14.75
CA GLN A 2 -31.73 -17.02 -14.77
C GLN A 2 -32.68 -16.08 -13.99
N PRO A 3 -32.18 -15.16 -13.15
CA PRO A 3 -33.06 -14.21 -12.50
C PRO A 3 -33.61 -13.27 -13.58
N ASN A 4 -34.93 -13.12 -13.62
CA ASN A 4 -35.61 -12.23 -14.55
C ASN A 4 -35.21 -10.78 -14.26
N ASN A 5 -34.21 -10.29 -14.99
CA ASN A 5 -33.88 -8.88 -15.04
C ASN A 5 -34.98 -8.15 -15.82
N ARG A 6 -35.78 -7.34 -15.14
CA ARG A 6 -36.81 -6.48 -15.78
C ARG A 6 -36.22 -5.23 -16.42
N SER A 7 -34.92 -5.02 -16.27
CA SER A 7 -34.16 -3.96 -16.93
C SER A 7 -33.37 -4.61 -18.07
N ALA A 8 -33.41 -4.05 -19.27
CA ALA A 8 -32.61 -4.51 -20.41
C ALA A 8 -31.09 -4.21 -20.23
N GLN A 9 -30.58 -4.32 -19.00
CA GLN A 9 -29.23 -3.98 -18.61
C GLN A 9 -28.36 -5.24 -18.52
N ASP A 10 -27.14 -5.10 -19.02
CA ASP A 10 -26.10 -6.13 -19.07
C ASP A 10 -25.85 -6.71 -17.66
N PRO A 11 -26.09 -8.03 -17.44
CA PRO A 11 -25.92 -8.69 -16.15
C PRO A 11 -24.49 -8.62 -15.59
N ILE A 12 -23.49 -8.44 -16.45
CA ILE A 12 -22.08 -8.31 -16.03
C ILE A 12 -21.84 -6.92 -15.40
N ARG A 13 -22.56 -5.90 -15.86
CA ARG A 13 -22.28 -4.50 -15.50
C ARG A 13 -22.97 -4.03 -14.23
N PHE A 14 -24.03 -4.69 -13.72
CA PHE A 14 -24.73 -4.20 -12.52
C PHE A 14 -25.36 -5.27 -11.61
N LEU A 15 -24.64 -5.57 -10.52
CA LEU A 15 -25.09 -5.57 -9.12
C LEU A 15 -23.85 -5.31 -8.23
N PRO A 16 -23.92 -4.51 -7.15
CA PRO A 16 -22.77 -4.11 -6.35
C PRO A 16 -22.37 -5.26 -5.42
N ARG A 17 -21.69 -6.26 -5.97
CA ARG A 17 -20.99 -7.24 -5.16
C ARG A 17 -19.55 -6.78 -5.07
N LEU A 18 -19.01 -6.75 -3.85
CA LEU A 18 -17.60 -6.49 -3.60
C LEU A 18 -16.72 -7.31 -4.55
N ASP A 19 -17.13 -8.54 -4.84
CA ASP A 19 -16.44 -9.43 -5.77
C ASP A 19 -16.34 -8.87 -7.20
N ASN A 20 -17.40 -8.24 -7.72
CA ASN A 20 -17.38 -7.64 -9.07
C ASN A 20 -16.51 -6.37 -9.09
N GLN A 21 -16.59 -5.54 -8.04
CA GLN A 21 -15.75 -4.35 -7.90
C GLN A 21 -14.28 -4.73 -7.71
N TRP A 22 -14.02 -5.82 -6.98
CA TRP A 22 -12.69 -6.39 -6.80
C TRP A 22 -12.15 -6.94 -8.12
N LEU A 23 -12.95 -7.68 -8.89
CA LEU A 23 -12.59 -8.16 -10.22
C LEU A 23 -12.29 -7.02 -11.20
N GLU A 24 -13.11 -5.96 -11.20
CA GLU A 24 -12.85 -4.77 -12.03
C GLU A 24 -11.58 -4.04 -11.61
N LEU A 25 -11.35 -3.87 -10.30
CA LEU A 25 -10.13 -3.26 -9.79
C LEU A 25 -8.91 -4.12 -10.13
N TYR A 26 -9.02 -5.44 -9.96
CA TYR A 26 -7.97 -6.39 -10.27
C TYR A 26 -7.61 -6.34 -11.76
N GLY A 27 -8.60 -6.39 -12.66
CA GLY A 27 -8.38 -6.26 -14.11
C GLY A 27 -7.93 -4.88 -14.58
N ARG A 28 -8.11 -3.83 -13.76
CA ARG A 28 -7.49 -2.51 -13.99
C ARG A 28 -6.03 -2.45 -13.57
N ILE A 29 -5.61 -3.33 -12.67
CA ILE A 29 -4.25 -3.39 -12.14
C ILE A 29 -3.40 -4.34 -13.00
N THR A 30 -3.93 -5.54 -13.28
CA THR A 30 -3.27 -6.59 -14.07
C THR A 30 -3.50 -6.40 -15.56
N GLY A 31 -2.52 -6.78 -16.38
CA GLY A 31 -2.57 -6.63 -17.83
C GLY A 31 -3.72 -7.38 -18.50
N THR A 32 -3.94 -7.08 -19.78
CA THR A 32 -5.05 -7.64 -20.58
C THR A 32 -5.02 -9.17 -20.77
N ASP A 33 -3.96 -9.82 -20.34
CA ASP A 33 -3.68 -11.26 -20.39
C ASP A 33 -3.84 -11.97 -19.03
N GLY A 34 -4.29 -11.26 -17.98
CA GLY A 34 -4.41 -11.79 -16.62
C GLY A 34 -5.46 -12.89 -16.39
N TYR A 35 -5.54 -13.40 -15.15
CA TYR A 35 -6.29 -14.59 -14.76
C TYR A 35 -7.75 -14.65 -15.25
N ILE A 36 -8.42 -13.51 -15.37
CA ILE A 36 -9.80 -13.43 -15.87
C ILE A 36 -9.94 -13.81 -17.35
N TYR A 37 -8.84 -13.77 -18.11
CA TYR A 37 -8.76 -14.12 -19.54
C TYR A 37 -8.09 -15.49 -19.78
N GLY A 38 -7.82 -16.26 -18.72
CA GLY A 38 -7.29 -17.63 -18.81
C GLY A 38 -5.78 -17.73 -19.06
N GLY A 39 -5.03 -16.64 -18.88
CA GLY A 39 -3.57 -16.58 -19.03
C GLY A 39 -2.81 -16.51 -17.69
N ALA A 40 -1.47 -16.53 -17.78
CA ALA A 40 -0.62 -16.12 -16.65
C ALA A 40 -0.92 -14.65 -16.31
N GLU A 41 -0.82 -14.24 -15.04
CA GLU A 41 -1.12 -12.86 -14.67
C GLU A 41 -0.32 -11.88 -15.52
N GLY A 42 -1.07 -11.09 -16.31
CA GLY A 42 -0.52 -10.12 -17.22
C GLY A 42 0.31 -9.08 -16.49
N ALA A 43 1.36 -8.59 -17.13
CA ALA A 43 2.14 -7.47 -16.59
C ALA A 43 1.21 -6.30 -16.23
N PRO A 44 1.43 -5.58 -15.11
CA PRO A 44 0.57 -4.47 -14.74
C PRO A 44 0.44 -3.43 -15.85
N HIS A 45 -0.72 -2.79 -15.96
CA HIS A 45 -0.89 -1.67 -16.89
C HIS A 45 0.12 -0.55 -16.60
N GLU A 46 0.50 0.20 -17.63
CA GLU A 46 1.46 1.31 -17.51
C GLU A 46 1.06 2.31 -16.41
N GLY A 47 -0.22 2.70 -16.36
CA GLY A 47 -0.74 3.60 -15.32
C GLY A 47 -0.67 3.04 -13.90
N THR A 48 -0.69 1.71 -13.73
CA THR A 48 -0.47 1.07 -12.42
C THR A 48 0.97 1.25 -11.98
N THR A 49 1.92 1.05 -12.90
CA THR A 49 3.35 1.24 -12.64
C THR A 49 3.67 2.71 -12.36
N GLU A 50 3.09 3.63 -13.12
CA GLU A 50 3.20 5.07 -12.89
C GLU A 50 2.67 5.46 -11.51
N ARG A 51 1.47 4.98 -11.14
CA ARG A 51 0.89 5.28 -9.82
C ARG A 51 1.72 4.68 -8.69
N LEU A 52 2.29 3.49 -8.87
CA LEU A 52 3.20 2.89 -7.91
C LEU A 52 4.44 3.77 -7.71
N SER A 53 5.04 4.29 -8.78
CA SER A 53 6.18 5.20 -8.68
C SER A 53 5.85 6.43 -7.84
N VAL A 54 4.72 7.07 -8.09
CA VAL A 54 4.28 8.25 -7.31
C VAL A 54 4.08 7.90 -5.83
N LEU A 55 3.51 6.74 -5.53
CA LEU A 55 3.32 6.29 -4.15
C LEU A 55 4.64 5.99 -3.44
N ILE A 56 5.63 5.46 -4.16
CA ILE A 56 6.98 5.24 -3.64
C ILE A 56 7.62 6.59 -3.30
N ASP A 57 7.54 7.57 -4.20
CA ASP A 57 8.09 8.91 -3.97
C ASP A 57 7.44 9.60 -2.76
N GLU A 58 6.10 9.52 -2.65
CA GLU A 58 5.35 10.02 -1.50
C GLU A 58 5.77 9.32 -0.18
N TRP A 59 5.95 7.99 -0.23
CA TRP A 59 6.39 7.21 0.92
C TRP A 59 7.79 7.60 1.38
N ASP A 60 8.72 7.74 0.45
CA ASP A 60 10.12 8.04 0.75
C ASP A 60 10.26 9.38 1.48
N ILE A 61 9.48 10.40 1.10
CA ILE A 61 9.43 11.69 1.80
C ILE A 61 9.02 11.50 3.27
N VAL A 62 7.93 10.77 3.52
CA VAL A 62 7.41 10.56 4.87
C VAL A 62 8.36 9.69 5.69
N HIS A 63 8.93 8.66 5.06
CA HIS A 63 9.87 7.74 5.68
C HIS A 63 11.17 8.45 6.10
N SER A 64 11.76 9.26 5.22
CA SER A 64 12.93 10.07 5.55
C SER A 64 12.67 11.02 6.72
N ARG A 65 11.53 11.72 6.72
CA ARG A 65 11.14 12.59 7.84
C ARG A 65 11.00 11.81 9.15
N TYR A 66 10.42 10.61 9.09
CA TYR A 66 10.28 9.76 10.27
C TYR A 66 11.64 9.34 10.83
N LEU A 67 12.59 8.97 9.97
CA LEU A 67 13.96 8.65 10.38
C LEU A 67 14.67 9.85 11.01
N GLU A 68 14.55 11.03 10.42
CA GLU A 68 15.12 12.27 11.00
C GLU A 68 14.58 12.56 12.39
N LEU A 69 13.28 12.35 12.63
CA LEU A 69 12.67 12.53 13.95
C LEU A 69 13.22 11.50 14.97
N LEU A 70 13.36 10.25 14.55
CA LEU A 70 13.91 9.20 15.41
C LEU A 70 15.39 9.41 15.74
N GLU A 71 16.18 9.92 14.80
CA GLU A 71 17.60 10.12 15.03
C GLU A 71 17.86 11.43 15.78
N ASN A 72 17.33 12.54 15.29
CA ASN A 72 17.70 13.86 15.80
C ASN A 72 16.82 14.31 16.96
N GLU A 73 15.50 14.20 16.82
CA GLU A 73 14.59 14.73 17.83
C GLU A 73 14.52 13.85 19.08
N LEU A 74 14.55 12.53 18.91
CA LEU A 74 14.67 11.61 20.05
C LEU A 74 15.99 11.82 20.81
N GLN A 75 17.10 12.03 20.09
CA GLN A 75 18.39 12.30 20.72
C GLN A 75 18.37 13.64 21.47
N ARG A 76 17.81 14.70 20.88
CA ARG A 76 17.64 16.00 21.55
C ARG A 76 16.79 15.87 22.82
N PHE A 77 15.69 15.13 22.73
CA PHE A 77 14.82 14.86 23.86
C PHE A 77 15.56 14.10 24.98
N ASN A 78 16.25 13.01 24.64
CA ASN A 78 17.01 12.23 25.62
C ASN A 78 18.09 13.07 26.30
N ASN A 79 18.82 13.90 25.55
CA ASN A 79 19.80 14.82 26.12
C ASN A 79 19.17 15.83 27.10
N ALA A 80 17.94 16.29 26.83
CA ALA A 80 17.23 17.20 27.73
C ALA A 80 16.74 16.49 29.01
N VAL A 81 16.27 15.25 28.88
CA VAL A 81 15.77 14.41 29.98
C VAL A 81 16.91 13.96 30.88
N GLU A 82 18.07 13.61 30.31
CA GLU A 82 19.29 13.29 31.07
C GLU A 82 19.77 14.47 31.93
N ARG A 83 19.68 15.71 31.41
CA ARG A 83 19.99 16.92 32.19
C ARG A 83 19.05 17.12 33.38
N LEU A 84 17.86 16.53 33.34
CA LEU A 84 16.90 16.52 34.44
C LEU A 84 17.06 15.30 35.37
N GLY A 85 18.08 14.46 35.14
CA GLY A 85 18.34 13.25 35.93
C GLY A 85 17.36 12.11 35.68
N LEU A 86 16.62 12.16 34.58
CA LEU A 86 15.64 11.15 34.18
C LEU A 86 16.26 10.19 33.14
N PRO A 87 15.82 8.92 33.08
CA PRO A 87 16.37 7.94 32.14
C PRO A 87 15.96 8.25 30.69
N ALA A 88 16.88 8.01 29.75
CA ALA A 88 16.63 8.14 28.32
C ALA A 88 15.59 7.14 27.81
N ILE A 89 14.84 7.54 26.78
CA ILE A 89 13.85 6.71 26.09
C ILE A 89 14.48 6.10 24.84
N PHE A 90 14.37 4.78 24.70
CA PHE A 90 14.85 4.05 23.52
C PHE A 90 13.66 3.48 22.73
N SER A 91 13.70 3.61 21.40
CA SER A 91 12.77 2.92 20.51
C SER A 91 13.21 1.46 20.31
N THR A 92 12.27 0.52 20.38
CA THR A 92 12.55 -0.93 20.26
C THR A 92 12.75 -1.41 18.82
N LYS A 93 12.72 -0.51 17.81
CA LYS A 93 12.89 -0.89 16.40
C LYS A 93 14.31 -1.23 15.97
N THR A 94 15.32 -1.12 16.83
CA THR A 94 16.71 -1.49 16.52
C THR A 94 17.03 -2.96 16.89
N ARG A 95 16.21 -3.91 16.45
CA ARG A 95 16.54 -5.34 16.39
C ARG A 95 15.93 -5.95 15.13
N GLN A 96 16.61 -5.78 14.00
CA GLN A 96 16.77 -6.77 12.91
C GLN A 96 17.36 -6.08 11.67
N ALA A 97 18.68 -5.97 11.64
CA ALA A 97 19.45 -5.94 10.40
C ALA A 97 20.74 -6.69 10.71
N GLY A 98 20.73 -8.01 10.45
CA GLY A 98 21.86 -8.87 10.77
C GLY A 98 21.52 -10.35 10.82
N VAL A 99 20.97 -10.88 9.72
CA VAL A 99 21.21 -12.27 9.28
C VAL A 99 21.17 -12.24 7.74
N CYS A 100 22.35 -12.22 7.13
CA CYS A 100 22.56 -12.75 5.78
C CYS A 100 22.95 -14.23 5.93
#